data_AF-A0A1D6LLD5-F1
#
_entry.id   AF-A0A1D6LLD5-F1
#
_cell.length_a   1.000
_cell.length_b   1.000
_cell.length_c   1.000
_cell.angle_alpha   90.00
_cell.angle_beta   90.00
_cell.angle_gamma   90.00
#
_symmetry.space_group_name_H-M   'P 1'
#
loop_
_entity.id
_entity.type
_entity.pdbx_description
1 polymer ?
#
loop_
_entity_poly.entity_id
_entity_poly.type
_entity_poly.pdbx_seq_one_letter_code
_entity_poly.pdbx_strand_id
1 'polypeptide(L)'
;MTTRVLTKSRAVSTLDIWPWKYLVPWMREDLFARRDARGVYKVHSSKKVNAYDVDDMVMPLHRYINDPVAHEIIHNGATFQITGLTNNSYFDGAHEVRHCVRKHPDLGRIVLEVAKNRLDQMLYVGLTEDHEESARLFAHMVGAQVLSQSGTLTLDLKEDLPIETGNTHSNLVALTFYCLR
;
A
#
# COMPACT_ATOMS: atom_id res chain seq x y z
N MET A 1 -16.00 -10.07 -36.99
CA MET A 1 -16.25 -9.94 -35.54
C MET A 1 -15.45 -8.75 -35.05
N THR A 2 -16.12 -7.74 -34.52
CA THR A 2 -15.54 -6.47 -34.10
C THR A 2 -14.74 -6.64 -32.81
N THR A 3 -13.42 -6.54 -32.90
CA THR A 3 -12.50 -6.38 -31.76
C THR A 3 -12.76 -5.01 -31.13
N ARG A 4 -13.62 -4.97 -30.12
CA ARG A 4 -13.71 -3.79 -29.25
C ARG A 4 -12.43 -3.72 -28.43
N VAL A 5 -11.51 -2.87 -28.85
CA VAL A 5 -10.43 -2.38 -28.00
C VAL A 5 -11.10 -1.65 -26.84
N LEU A 6 -11.13 -2.29 -25.67
CA LEU A 6 -11.59 -1.67 -24.43
C LEU A 6 -10.69 -0.45 -24.18
N THR A 7 -11.26 0.74 -24.37
CA THR A 7 -10.64 1.99 -23.96
C THR A 7 -10.38 1.89 -22.46
N LYS A 8 -9.09 1.86 -22.08
CA LYS A 8 -8.66 1.76 -20.68
C LYS A 8 -9.32 2.90 -19.90
N SER A 9 -10.22 2.57 -18.97
CA SER A 9 -10.89 3.59 -18.17
C SER A 9 -9.84 4.39 -17.41
N ARG A 10 -9.99 5.71 -17.36
CA ARG A 10 -9.10 6.60 -16.60
C ARG A 10 -9.17 6.39 -15.08
N ALA A 11 -10.13 5.56 -14.62
CA ALA A 11 -10.26 5.13 -13.24
C ALA A 11 -9.26 4.03 -12.93
N VAL A 12 -8.51 4.19 -11.84
CA VAL A 12 -7.63 3.15 -11.31
C VAL A 12 -8.50 2.14 -10.56
N SER A 13 -8.48 0.87 -10.97
CA SER A 13 -9.19 -0.19 -10.28
C SER A 13 -8.45 -0.58 -9.01
N THR A 14 -9.15 -1.00 -7.96
CA THR A 14 -8.51 -1.66 -6.81
C THR A 14 -7.74 -2.92 -7.23
N LEU A 15 -8.10 -3.53 -8.36
CA LEU A 15 -7.38 -4.65 -8.95
C LEU A 15 -6.02 -4.26 -9.54
N ASP A 16 -5.71 -2.98 -9.70
CA ASP A 16 -4.46 -2.50 -10.29
C ASP A 16 -3.45 -2.02 -9.24
N ILE A 17 -3.83 -2.01 -7.96
CA ILE A 17 -3.06 -1.34 -6.89
C ILE A 17 -2.64 -2.35 -5.84
N TRP A 18 -1.38 -2.28 -5.42
CA TRP A 18 -0.91 -3.06 -4.29
C TRP A 18 -1.53 -2.56 -2.96
N PRO A 19 -1.95 -3.44 -2.03
CA PRO A 19 -1.90 -4.91 -2.07
C PRO A 19 -3.13 -5.55 -2.72
N TRP A 20 -4.16 -4.77 -3.01
CA TRP A 20 -5.48 -5.22 -3.45
C TRP A 20 -5.48 -6.02 -4.75
N LYS A 21 -4.58 -5.71 -5.69
CA LYS A 21 -4.35 -6.48 -6.92
C LYS A 21 -4.21 -7.99 -6.67
N TYR A 22 -3.62 -8.37 -5.54
CA TYR A 22 -3.37 -9.76 -5.17
C TYR A 22 -4.41 -10.30 -4.19
N LEU A 23 -4.82 -9.47 -3.22
CA LEU A 23 -5.77 -9.88 -2.19
C LEU A 23 -7.19 -10.05 -2.72
N VAL A 24 -7.66 -9.12 -3.56
CA VAL A 24 -9.06 -9.12 -4.01
C VAL A 24 -9.41 -10.36 -4.83
N PRO A 25 -8.60 -10.79 -5.82
CA PRO A 25 -8.87 -12.04 -6.52
C PRO A 25 -8.89 -13.26 -5.59
N TRP A 26 -7.93 -13.35 -4.68
CA TRP A 26 -7.84 -14.46 -3.71
C TRP A 26 -9.04 -14.49 -2.73
N MET A 27 -9.41 -13.36 -2.14
CA MET A 27 -10.59 -13.25 -1.27
C MET A 27 -11.87 -13.58 -2.03
N ARG A 28 -11.99 -13.12 -3.29
CA ARG A 28 -13.16 -13.39 -4.12
C ARG A 28 -13.32 -14.89 -4.41
N GLU A 29 -12.22 -15.59 -4.67
CA GLU A 29 -12.20 -17.04 -4.88
C GLU A 29 -12.76 -17.77 -3.64
N ASP A 30 -12.25 -17.46 -2.44
CA ASP A 30 -12.73 -18.05 -1.17
C ASP A 30 -14.22 -17.75 -0.92
N LEU A 31 -14.64 -16.49 -1.14
CA LEU A 31 -16.04 -16.07 -0.99
C LEU A 31 -16.99 -16.82 -1.92
N PHE A 32 -16.60 -17.00 -3.18
CA PHE A 32 -17.42 -17.71 -4.16
C PHE A 32 -17.46 -19.22 -3.90
N ALA A 33 -16.34 -19.84 -3.51
CA ALA A 33 -16.31 -21.24 -3.09
C ALA A 33 -17.27 -21.51 -1.92
N ARG A 34 -17.28 -20.64 -0.90
CA ARG A 34 -18.21 -20.76 0.24
C ARG A 34 -19.66 -20.54 -0.17
N ARG A 35 -19.93 -19.56 -1.04
CA ARG A 35 -21.28 -19.33 -1.60
C ARG A 35 -21.79 -20.58 -2.31
N ASP A 36 -20.98 -21.19 -3.16
CA ASP A 36 -21.38 -22.34 -3.96
C ASP A 36 -21.61 -23.56 -3.06
N ALA A 37 -20.78 -23.76 -2.03
CA ALA A 37 -21.01 -24.78 -1.01
C ALA A 37 -22.36 -24.57 -0.26
N ARG A 38 -22.71 -23.33 0.10
CA ARG A 38 -24.03 -23.00 0.69
C ARG A 38 -25.20 -23.13 -0.30
N GLY A 39 -24.95 -23.02 -1.61
CA GLY A 39 -25.96 -23.28 -2.64
C GLY A 39 -26.33 -24.76 -2.73
N VAL A 40 -25.36 -25.64 -2.47
CA VAL A 40 -25.52 -27.10 -2.50
C VAL A 40 -26.16 -27.64 -1.22
N TYR A 41 -25.81 -27.10 -0.07
CA TYR A 41 -26.35 -27.50 1.23
C TYR A 41 -27.28 -26.42 1.76
N LYS A 42 -28.52 -26.73 2.18
CA LYS A 42 -29.41 -25.79 2.91
C LYS A 42 -28.86 -25.46 4.32
N VAL A 43 -27.65 -24.90 4.38
CA VAL A 43 -26.97 -24.50 5.60
C VAL A 43 -27.77 -23.35 6.18
N HIS A 44 -28.44 -23.62 7.29
CA HIS A 44 -29.12 -22.58 8.04
C HIS A 44 -28.05 -21.72 8.71
N SER A 45 -28.00 -20.43 8.36
CA SER A 45 -27.16 -19.43 9.01
C SER A 45 -27.37 -19.51 10.52
N SER A 46 -26.41 -20.08 11.25
CA SER A 46 -26.41 -20.09 12.71
C SER A 46 -26.43 -18.65 13.23
N LYS A 47 -27.27 -18.36 14.23
CA LYS A 47 -27.31 -17.06 14.94
C LYS A 47 -25.88 -16.67 15.35
N LYS A 48 -25.34 -15.60 14.76
CA LYS A 48 -23.94 -15.18 14.95
C LYS A 48 -23.72 -14.51 16.29
N VAL A 49 -22.75 -15.00 17.04
CA VAL A 49 -22.25 -14.40 18.30
C VAL A 49 -20.95 -13.60 18.06
N ASN A 50 -20.22 -13.86 16.96
CA ASN A 50 -18.96 -13.18 16.62
C ASN A 50 -18.92 -12.78 15.13
N ALA A 51 -18.53 -11.54 14.83
CA ALA A 51 -18.37 -11.04 13.46
C ALA A 51 -17.15 -11.65 12.73
N TYR A 52 -16.17 -12.16 13.47
CA TYR A 52 -14.91 -12.70 12.93
C TYR A 52 -14.90 -14.21 12.72
N ASP A 53 -15.90 -14.93 13.24
CA ASP A 53 -15.99 -16.39 13.18
C ASP A 53 -17.27 -16.83 12.49
N VAL A 54 -17.27 -16.69 11.17
CA VAL A 54 -18.45 -16.88 10.31
C VAL A 54 -18.09 -17.76 9.10
N ASP A 55 -17.57 -18.95 9.40
CA ASP A 55 -16.93 -19.87 8.43
C ASP A 55 -17.83 -20.24 7.24
N ASP A 56 -19.15 -20.24 7.45
CA ASP A 56 -20.09 -20.49 6.37
C ASP A 56 -20.11 -19.37 5.33
N MET A 57 -19.84 -18.12 5.71
CA MET A 57 -19.91 -16.94 4.85
C MET A 57 -18.56 -16.49 4.31
N VAL A 58 -17.56 -16.34 5.19
CA VAL A 58 -16.22 -15.83 4.85
C VAL A 58 -15.16 -16.59 5.65
N MET A 59 -13.91 -16.56 5.20
CA MET A 59 -12.80 -17.10 5.99
C MET A 59 -12.73 -16.44 7.38
N PRO A 60 -12.76 -17.24 8.48
CA PRO A 60 -12.63 -16.70 9.83
C PRO A 60 -11.29 -15.99 10.03
N LEU A 61 -11.27 -14.97 10.89
CA LEU A 61 -10.07 -14.14 11.10
C LEU A 61 -8.86 -14.98 11.55
N HIS A 62 -9.06 -15.91 12.48
CA HIS A 62 -7.98 -16.77 12.97
C HIS A 62 -7.36 -17.65 11.87
N ARG A 63 -8.14 -18.02 10.84
CA ARG A 63 -7.63 -18.73 9.67
C ARG A 63 -6.94 -17.76 8.72
N TYR A 64 -7.56 -16.60 8.47
CA TYR A 64 -7.02 -15.55 7.60
C TYR A 64 -5.62 -15.08 8.03
N ILE A 65 -5.42 -14.76 9.31
CA ILE A 65 -4.13 -14.24 9.79
C ILE A 65 -2.98 -15.26 9.68
N ASN A 66 -3.30 -16.55 9.57
CA ASN A 66 -2.31 -17.62 9.44
C ASN A 66 -2.19 -18.12 7.99
N ASP A 67 -2.96 -17.56 7.06
CA ASP A 67 -2.91 -17.94 5.65
C ASP A 67 -1.58 -17.50 5.01
N PRO A 68 -0.96 -18.33 4.14
CA PRO A 68 0.28 -17.96 3.44
C PRO A 68 0.19 -16.62 2.70
N VAL A 69 -0.95 -16.30 2.08
CA VAL A 69 -1.16 -15.04 1.35
C VAL A 69 -1.16 -13.85 2.31
N ALA A 70 -1.80 -13.99 3.49
CA ALA A 70 -1.76 -12.96 4.52
C ALA A 70 -0.34 -12.75 5.04
N HIS A 71 0.40 -13.84 5.30
CA HIS A 71 1.79 -13.75 5.72
C HIS A 71 2.71 -13.14 4.65
N GLU A 72 2.40 -13.28 3.37
CA GLU A 72 3.21 -12.69 2.30
C GLU A 72 2.90 -11.20 2.07
N ILE A 73 1.64 -10.80 2.18
CA ILE A 73 1.19 -9.48 1.72
C ILE A 73 0.81 -8.54 2.88
N ILE A 74 0.20 -9.06 3.94
CA ILE A 74 -0.41 -8.24 5.01
C ILE A 74 0.56 -8.06 6.18
N HIS A 75 1.18 -9.14 6.64
CA HIS A 75 2.08 -9.10 7.79
C HIS A 75 3.28 -8.21 7.49
N ASN A 76 3.49 -7.18 8.32
CA ASN A 76 4.48 -6.13 8.13
C ASN A 76 4.37 -5.37 6.79
N GLY A 77 3.17 -5.33 6.20
CA GLY A 77 2.93 -4.72 4.88
C GLY A 77 3.40 -3.28 4.80
N ALA A 78 3.16 -2.47 5.84
CA ALA A 78 3.62 -1.07 5.88
C ALA A 78 5.15 -0.98 5.82
N THR A 79 5.87 -1.74 6.65
CA THR A 79 7.35 -1.78 6.64
C THR A 79 7.88 -2.15 5.26
N PHE A 80 7.34 -3.22 4.66
CA PHE A 80 7.77 -3.66 3.33
C PHE A 80 7.41 -2.67 2.22
N GLN A 81 6.31 -1.94 2.34
CA GLN A 81 5.95 -0.88 1.40
C GLN A 81 6.96 0.28 1.45
N ILE A 82 7.31 0.75 2.64
CA ILE A 82 8.31 1.82 2.83
C ILE A 82 9.69 1.40 2.33
N THR A 83 10.12 0.16 2.62
CA THR A 83 11.41 -0.35 2.15
C THR A 83 11.40 -0.72 0.66
N GLY A 84 10.23 -0.74 0.02
CA GLY A 84 10.09 -1.16 -1.38
C GLY A 84 10.38 -2.65 -1.58
N LEU A 85 10.10 -3.48 -0.58
CA LEU A 85 10.24 -4.94 -0.58
C LEU A 85 8.87 -5.62 -0.70
N THR A 86 8.03 -5.21 -1.65
CA THR A 86 6.70 -5.81 -1.88
C THR A 86 6.74 -6.80 -3.05
N ASN A 87 5.63 -7.48 -3.32
CA ASN A 87 5.52 -8.32 -4.52
C ASN A 87 5.36 -7.50 -5.83
N ASN A 88 5.42 -6.16 -5.74
CA ASN A 88 5.51 -5.24 -6.87
C ASN A 88 6.89 -4.57 -6.95
N SER A 89 7.89 -5.06 -6.19
CA SER A 89 9.26 -4.59 -6.28
C SER A 89 9.85 -4.85 -7.67
N TYR A 90 10.68 -3.92 -8.14
CA TYR A 90 11.48 -4.12 -9.36
C TYR A 90 12.57 -5.17 -9.16
N PHE A 91 13.10 -5.28 -7.93
CA PHE A 91 14.08 -6.30 -7.56
C PHE A 91 13.41 -7.67 -7.52
N ASP A 92 13.92 -8.59 -8.33
CA ASP A 92 13.45 -9.98 -8.46
C ASP A 92 13.62 -10.78 -7.17
N GLY A 93 14.72 -10.57 -6.43
CA GLY A 93 14.98 -11.22 -5.14
C GLY A 93 14.14 -10.73 -3.96
N ALA A 94 13.16 -9.83 -4.17
CA ALA A 94 12.39 -9.23 -3.08
C ALA A 94 11.52 -10.25 -2.35
N HIS A 95 11.02 -11.28 -3.05
CA HIS A 95 10.22 -12.35 -2.45
C HIS A 95 11.06 -13.19 -1.47
N GLU A 96 12.26 -13.57 -1.86
CA GLU A 96 13.21 -14.34 -1.04
C GLU A 96 13.64 -13.53 0.19
N VAL A 97 13.94 -12.24 0.02
CA VAL A 97 14.29 -11.35 1.13
C VAL A 97 13.13 -11.27 2.13
N ARG A 98 11.88 -11.05 1.70
CA ARG A 98 10.72 -11.04 2.59
C ARG A 98 10.55 -12.36 3.34
N HIS A 99 10.72 -13.49 2.64
CA HIS A 99 10.62 -14.82 3.24
C HIS A 99 11.69 -15.04 4.31
N CYS A 100 12.93 -14.66 4.04
CA CYS A 100 14.03 -14.72 5.00
C CYS A 100 13.76 -13.82 6.21
N VAL A 101 13.33 -12.58 5.99
CA VAL A 101 13.02 -11.61 7.06
C VAL A 101 11.93 -12.14 8.00
N ARG A 102 10.92 -12.83 7.46
CA ARG A 102 9.89 -13.47 8.29
C ARG A 102 10.41 -14.62 9.14
N LYS A 103 11.37 -15.39 8.62
CA LYS A 103 11.95 -16.54 9.33
C LYS A 103 13.00 -16.15 10.37
N HIS A 104 13.65 -15.01 10.18
CA HIS A 104 14.78 -14.57 10.98
C HIS A 104 14.50 -13.18 11.58
N PRO A 105 14.06 -13.10 12.85
CA PRO A 105 13.70 -11.83 13.49
C PRO A 105 14.80 -10.75 13.45
N ASP A 106 16.07 -11.16 13.52
CA ASP A 106 17.21 -10.24 13.46
C ASP A 106 17.26 -9.49 12.12
N LEU A 107 16.95 -10.17 11.01
CA LEU A 107 16.84 -9.53 9.69
C LEU A 107 15.62 -8.58 9.63
N GLY A 108 14.52 -8.93 10.32
CA GLY A 108 13.37 -8.06 10.47
C GLY A 108 13.69 -6.74 11.18
N ARG A 109 14.56 -6.77 12.19
CA ARG A 109 15.05 -5.55 12.85
C ARG A 109 15.81 -4.64 11.89
N ILE A 110 16.67 -5.21 11.05
CA ILE A 110 17.44 -4.44 10.06
C ILE A 110 16.48 -3.77 9.05
N VAL A 111 15.50 -4.51 8.54
CA VAL A 111 14.50 -3.96 7.61
C VAL A 111 13.67 -2.85 8.27
N LEU A 112 13.31 -3.01 9.54
CA LEU A 112 12.60 -1.99 10.31
C LEU A 112 13.44 -0.71 10.46
N GLU A 113 14.74 -0.83 10.73
CA GLU A 113 15.65 0.32 10.83
C GLU A 113 15.74 1.07 9.49
N VAL A 114 15.82 0.35 8.37
CA VAL A 114 15.76 0.95 7.03
C VAL A 114 14.44 1.68 6.80
N ALA A 115 13.30 1.09 7.22
CA ALA A 115 12.00 1.73 7.07
C ALA A 115 11.91 3.03 7.89
N LYS A 116 12.38 3.03 9.14
CA LYS A 116 12.43 4.22 9.99
C LYS A 116 13.28 5.32 9.38
N ASN A 117 14.49 5.00 8.95
CA ASN A 117 15.38 5.97 8.29
C ASN A 117 14.76 6.59 7.03
N ARG A 118 13.98 5.81 6.26
CA ARG A 118 13.25 6.34 5.11
C ARG A 118 12.10 7.26 5.53
N LEU A 119 11.34 6.90 6.56
CA LEU A 119 10.27 7.73 7.09
C LEU A 119 10.80 9.06 7.62
N ASP A 120 11.94 9.05 8.34
CA ASP A 120 12.60 10.26 8.86
C ASP A 120 13.04 11.22 7.75
N GLN A 121 13.24 10.71 6.54
CA GLN A 121 13.61 11.48 5.35
C GLN A 121 12.41 11.91 4.50
N MET A 122 11.19 11.44 4.81
CA MET A 122 10.00 11.89 4.10
C MET A 122 9.65 13.31 4.53
N LEU A 123 9.21 14.13 3.57
CA LEU A 123 8.73 15.49 3.86
C LEU A 123 7.64 15.47 4.93
N TYR A 124 6.72 14.50 4.84
CA TYR A 124 5.60 14.37 5.76
C TYR A 124 5.08 12.92 5.78
N VAL A 125 4.69 12.46 6.97
CA VAL A 125 3.98 11.18 7.17
C VAL A 125 2.78 11.45 8.06
N GLY A 126 1.58 11.16 7.57
CA GLY A 126 0.33 11.34 8.31
C GLY A 126 -0.15 10.05 8.97
N LEU A 127 -0.94 10.22 10.02
CA LEU A 127 -1.58 9.15 10.78
C LEU A 127 -3.07 9.09 10.42
N THR A 128 -3.62 7.88 10.32
CA THR A 128 -5.03 7.71 9.90
C THR A 128 -5.98 7.99 11.06
N GLU A 129 -5.55 7.66 12.28
CA GLU A 129 -6.22 7.98 13.54
C GLU A 129 -6.43 9.49 13.71
N ASP A 130 -5.46 10.30 13.28
CA ASP A 130 -5.48 11.75 13.36
C ASP A 130 -5.66 12.38 11.96
N HIS A 131 -6.66 11.90 11.23
CA HIS A 131 -6.82 12.21 9.79
C HIS A 131 -6.95 13.71 9.48
N GLU A 132 -7.78 14.44 10.24
CA GLU A 132 -8.02 15.88 10.01
C GLU A 132 -6.74 16.70 10.25
N GLU A 133 -6.09 16.47 11.39
CA GLU A 133 -4.84 17.12 11.72
C GLU A 133 -3.75 16.76 10.70
N SER A 134 -3.70 15.48 10.30
CA SER A 134 -2.74 15.01 9.33
C SER A 134 -2.91 15.68 7.96
N ALA A 135 -4.15 15.86 7.52
CA ALA A 135 -4.46 16.54 6.26
C ALA A 135 -4.09 18.03 6.34
N ARG A 136 -4.36 18.68 7.47
CA ARG A 136 -4.00 20.10 7.70
C ARG A 136 -2.49 20.30 7.67
N LEU A 137 -1.72 19.51 8.41
CA LEU A 137 -0.26 19.60 8.44
C LEU A 137 0.36 19.33 7.08
N PHE A 138 -0.13 18.31 6.36
CA PHE A 138 0.27 18.05 4.98
C PHE A 138 0.08 19.27 4.07
N ALA A 139 -1.11 19.88 4.09
CA ALA A 139 -1.42 21.04 3.26
C ALA A 139 -0.50 22.23 3.57
N HIS A 140 -0.19 22.46 4.85
CA HIS A 140 0.75 23.50 5.26
C HIS A 140 2.17 23.24 4.77
N MET A 141 2.71 22.03 4.96
CA MET A 141 4.09 21.72 4.59
C MET A 141 4.30 21.67 3.08
N VAL A 142 3.38 21.05 2.34
CA VAL A 142 3.45 21.03 0.87
C VAL A 142 3.22 22.44 0.31
N GLY A 143 2.27 23.20 0.87
CA GLY A 143 2.04 24.59 0.48
C GLY A 143 3.29 25.45 0.64
N ALA A 144 3.96 25.35 1.80
CA ALA A 144 5.22 26.05 2.05
C ALA A 144 6.34 25.64 1.07
N GLN A 145 6.45 24.34 0.76
CA GLN A 145 7.47 23.82 -0.18
C GLN A 145 7.24 24.28 -1.63
N VAL A 146 5.99 24.33 -2.08
CA VAL A 146 5.67 24.84 -3.43
C VAL A 146 5.98 26.34 -3.52
N LEU A 147 5.66 27.09 -2.47
CA LEU A 147 5.93 28.53 -2.42
C LEU A 147 7.44 28.81 -2.37
N SER A 148 8.22 28.05 -1.61
CA SER A 148 9.68 28.20 -1.54
C SER A 148 10.34 27.92 -2.89
N GLN A 149 9.96 26.83 -3.55
CA GLN A 149 10.45 26.50 -4.90
C GLN A 149 10.05 27.57 -5.93
N SER A 150 8.84 28.12 -5.84
CA SER A 150 8.38 29.19 -6.74
C SER A 150 9.16 30.49 -6.53
N GLY A 151 9.50 30.82 -5.27
CA GLY A 151 10.36 31.95 -4.93
C GLY A 151 11.78 31.81 -5.48
N THR A 152 12.37 30.61 -5.39
CA THR A 152 13.69 30.30 -5.95
C THR A 152 13.69 30.35 -7.48
N LEU A 153 12.66 29.81 -8.15
CA LEU A 153 12.51 29.92 -9.62
C LEU A 153 12.36 31.38 -10.09
N THR A 154 11.79 32.25 -9.25
CA THR A 154 11.67 33.69 -9.56
C THR A 154 13.01 34.43 -9.39
N LEU A 155 13.94 33.90 -8.58
CA LEU A 155 15.29 34.43 -8.40
C LEU A 155 16.27 33.89 -9.47
N ASP A 156 16.12 32.64 -9.91
CA ASP A 156 16.92 32.02 -10.98
C ASP A 156 16.65 32.59 -12.38
N LEU A 157 15.52 33.27 -12.60
CA LEU A 157 15.26 34.00 -13.85
C LEU A 157 16.06 35.33 -13.95
N LYS A 158 16.88 35.66 -12.94
CA LYS A 158 17.59 36.95 -12.88
C LYS A 158 19.12 36.85 -12.89
N GLU A 159 19.72 35.66 -12.94
CA GLU A 159 21.17 35.53 -13.08
C GLU A 159 21.53 34.52 -14.19
N ASP A 160 21.98 35.05 -15.32
CA ASP A 160 22.60 34.27 -16.39
C ASP A 160 24.06 33.87 -16.01
N LEU A 161 24.37 32.59 -16.27
CA LEU A 161 25.69 31.94 -16.55
C LEU A 161 26.51 31.32 -15.39
N PRO A 162 27.26 30.22 -15.67
CA PRO A 162 26.92 28.86 -15.21
C PRO A 162 27.91 28.32 -14.16
N ILE A 163 27.55 27.25 -13.43
CA ILE A 163 28.37 26.05 -13.13
C ILE A 163 27.67 25.11 -12.13
N GLU A 164 27.75 23.81 -12.47
CA GLU A 164 27.60 22.57 -11.69
C GLU A 164 26.29 22.24 -10.95
N THR A 165 25.59 21.26 -11.54
CA THR A 165 24.38 20.62 -11.06
C THR A 165 24.65 19.61 -9.94
N GLY A 166 24.57 20.07 -8.69
CA GLY A 166 24.33 19.21 -7.53
C GLY A 166 22.86 18.82 -7.43
N ASN A 167 22.50 17.65 -7.98
CA ASN A 167 21.11 17.21 -8.11
C ASN A 167 20.55 16.69 -6.76
N THR A 168 19.95 17.55 -5.94
CA THR A 168 19.14 17.14 -4.78
C THR A 168 17.75 16.69 -5.23
N HIS A 169 17.62 15.39 -5.48
CA HIS A 169 16.32 14.75 -5.73
C HIS A 169 15.44 14.81 -4.46
N SER A 170 14.40 15.64 -4.50
CA SER A 170 13.30 15.58 -3.54
C SER A 170 12.40 14.39 -3.90
N ASN A 171 12.59 13.25 -3.23
CA ASN A 171 11.76 12.07 -3.42
C ASN A 171 10.43 12.24 -2.67
N LEU A 172 9.44 12.83 -3.35
CA LEU A 172 8.08 12.92 -2.84
C LEU A 172 7.37 11.56 -3.03
N VAL A 173 7.51 10.66 -2.06
CA VAL A 173 6.74 9.42 -2.03
C VAL A 173 5.41 9.71 -1.35
N ALA A 174 4.38 10.03 -2.15
CA ALA A 174 3.02 10.07 -1.66
C ALA A 174 2.53 8.64 -1.42
N LEU A 175 2.35 8.26 -0.15
CA LEU A 175 1.53 7.11 0.20
C LEU A 175 0.07 7.49 -0.05
N THR A 176 -0.39 7.28 -1.27
CA THR A 176 -1.78 7.53 -1.65
C THR A 176 -2.67 6.47 -1.01
N PHE A 177 -3.13 6.72 0.21
CA PHE A 177 -4.36 6.09 0.69
C PHE A 177 -5.52 6.76 -0.03
N TYR A 178 -6.26 5.97 -0.81
CA TYR A 178 -7.43 6.47 -1.51
C TYR A 178 -8.48 6.95 -0.49
N CYS A 179 -8.76 8.26 -0.49
CA CYS A 179 -10.05 8.76 -0.05
C CYS A 179 -11.12 8.10 -0.92
N LEU A 180 -11.77 7.06 -0.40
CA LEU A 180 -13.08 6.66 -0.89
C LEU A 180 -14.05 7.78 -0.52
N ARG A 181 -14.64 8.36 -1.57
CA ARG A 181 -15.56 9.49 -1.54
C ARG A 181 -16.88 9.14 -0.87
#